data_AF-A0A7V9Q0P5-F1
#
_entry.id   AF-A0A7V9Q0P5-F1
#
_cell.length_a   1.000
_cell.length_b   1.000
_cell.length_c   1.000
_cell.angle_alpha   90.00
_cell.angle_beta   90.00
_cell.angle_gamma   90.00
#
_symmetry.space_group_name_H-M   'P 1'
#
loop_
_entity.id
_entity.type
_entity.pdbx_description
1 polymer ?
#
loop_
_entity_poly.entity_id
_entity_poly.type
_entity_poly.pdbx_seq_one_letter_code
_entity_poly.pdbx_strand_id
1 'polypeptide(L)'
;MFAWTAASNNQAFLAGRLSVALNAISIVRSAEKGSNQALADDTWLASIPRGVMRLGNEHVMGVYVIWKFAKNREAARKYVIDQQLNYRPHFVRSEFYNFPPWTGAIKGGFKTIRKLAAQDTHKPKGKYTILTTIAEKYTTNPGHPGHSNAVIDEIFQSFMIPQMFAQVAQGKTSPADAVKAFDAKARQIYRKWKAQGLV
;
A
#
# COMPACT_ATOMS: atom_id res chain seq x y z
N MET A 1 -6.61 17.06 -11.00
CA MET A 1 -6.60 15.59 -11.00
C MET A 1 -5.24 15.00 -11.39
N PHE A 2 -4.53 15.51 -12.40
CA PHE A 2 -3.35 14.83 -12.97
C PHE A 2 -1.96 15.18 -12.39
N ALA A 3 -1.91 16.05 -11.38
CA ALA A 3 -0.71 16.33 -10.57
C ALA A 3 -0.99 15.91 -9.11
N TRP A 4 -1.32 14.62 -8.94
CA TRP A 4 -1.77 14.06 -7.67
C TRP A 4 -0.58 13.58 -6.83
N THR A 5 -0.58 13.88 -5.54
CA THR A 5 0.45 13.39 -4.60
C THR A 5 -0.17 12.37 -3.62
N ALA A 6 0.65 11.67 -2.84
CA ALA A 6 0.15 10.77 -1.80
C ALA A 6 -0.80 11.47 -0.80
N ALA A 7 -0.54 12.74 -0.46
CA ALA A 7 -1.40 13.53 0.42
C ALA A 7 -2.71 13.98 -0.24
N SER A 8 -2.79 14.03 -1.57
CA SER A 8 -3.95 14.56 -2.29
C SER A 8 -5.21 13.71 -2.12
N ASN A 9 -5.08 12.40 -1.88
CA ASN A 9 -6.21 11.52 -1.51
C ASN A 9 -6.85 11.98 -0.19
N ASN A 10 -6.04 12.15 0.86
CA ASN A 10 -6.48 12.67 2.16
C ASN A 10 -7.13 14.05 2.00
N GLN A 11 -6.44 14.99 1.34
CA GLN A 11 -6.91 16.38 1.19
C GLN A 11 -8.26 16.45 0.46
N ALA A 12 -8.42 15.71 -0.65
CA ALA A 12 -9.64 15.76 -1.44
C ALA A 12 -10.82 15.09 -0.72
N PHE A 13 -10.61 13.96 -0.02
CA PHE A 13 -11.66 13.29 0.74
C PHE A 13 -12.09 14.12 1.96
N LEU A 14 -11.14 14.63 2.75
CA LEU A 14 -11.43 15.46 3.93
C LEU A 14 -12.10 16.79 3.58
N ALA A 15 -11.87 17.31 2.36
CA ALA A 15 -12.57 18.47 1.80
C ALA A 15 -13.95 18.15 1.17
N GLY A 16 -14.46 16.91 1.33
CA GLY A 16 -15.76 16.49 0.78
C GLY A 16 -15.80 16.36 -0.74
N ARG A 17 -14.65 16.32 -1.43
CA ARG A 17 -14.55 16.28 -2.90
C ARG A 17 -14.48 14.86 -3.47
N LEU A 18 -14.40 13.84 -2.61
CA LEU A 18 -14.40 12.42 -2.96
C LEU A 18 -15.36 11.67 -2.03
N SER A 19 -16.15 10.76 -2.59
CA SER A 19 -16.95 9.78 -1.82
C SER A 19 -16.22 8.44 -1.64
N VAL A 20 -15.23 8.13 -2.48
CA VAL A 20 -14.43 6.91 -2.45
C VAL A 20 -12.97 7.24 -2.81
N ALA A 21 -12.02 6.61 -2.13
CA ALA A 21 -10.60 6.65 -2.47
C ALA A 21 -9.95 5.28 -2.26
N LEU A 22 -9.22 4.78 -3.26
CA LEU A 22 -8.35 3.61 -3.10
C LEU A 22 -7.04 4.08 -2.45
N ASN A 23 -6.98 3.96 -1.13
CA ASN A 23 -5.88 4.51 -0.33
C ASN A 23 -5.64 3.64 0.92
N ALA A 24 -4.50 3.81 1.58
CA ALA A 24 -4.30 3.34 2.95
C ALA A 24 -5.24 4.05 3.94
N ILE A 25 -5.25 3.61 5.20
CA ILE A 25 -6.17 4.13 6.24
C ILE A 25 -5.85 5.56 6.73
N SER A 26 -4.89 6.25 6.09
CA SER A 26 -4.51 7.62 6.44
C SER A 26 -5.69 8.57 6.37
N ILE A 27 -6.64 8.37 5.45
CA ILE A 27 -7.82 9.24 5.32
C ILE A 27 -8.64 9.19 6.60
N VAL A 28 -9.09 8.00 7.00
CA VAL A 28 -9.96 7.84 8.18
C VAL A 28 -9.23 8.19 9.49
N ARG A 29 -7.93 7.84 9.63
CA ARG A 29 -7.13 8.27 10.79
C ARG A 29 -6.89 9.78 10.83
N SER A 30 -6.87 10.46 9.69
CA SER A 30 -6.78 11.92 9.63
C SER A 30 -8.13 12.58 9.93
N ALA A 31 -9.25 11.95 9.51
CA ALA A 31 -10.59 12.40 9.85
C ALA A 31 -10.85 12.32 11.36
N GLU A 32 -10.49 11.19 11.99
CA GLU A 32 -10.60 10.96 13.45
C GLU A 32 -9.76 11.90 14.30
N LYS A 33 -8.74 12.54 13.71
CA LYS A 33 -7.88 13.56 14.35
C LYS A 33 -8.25 14.99 13.95
N GLY A 34 -9.20 15.15 13.03
CA GLY A 34 -9.67 16.43 12.53
C GLY A 34 -10.88 16.96 13.30
N SER A 35 -11.36 18.14 12.93
CA SER A 35 -12.55 18.76 13.52
C SER A 35 -13.87 18.21 12.98
N ASN A 36 -13.87 17.55 11.82
CA ASN A 36 -15.09 17.02 11.19
C ASN A 36 -15.38 15.58 11.65
N GLN A 37 -15.82 15.44 12.91
CA GLN A 37 -16.16 14.14 13.48
C GLN A 37 -17.29 13.42 12.72
N ALA A 38 -18.24 14.17 12.13
CA ALA A 38 -19.33 13.58 11.35
C ALA A 38 -18.80 12.80 10.13
N LEU A 39 -17.82 13.36 9.40
CA LEU A 39 -17.14 12.64 8.32
C LEU A 39 -16.39 11.40 8.83
N ALA A 40 -15.71 11.49 9.97
CA ALA A 40 -14.98 10.37 10.57
C ALA A 40 -15.91 9.22 11.01
N ASP A 41 -17.07 9.57 11.57
CA ASP A 41 -18.10 8.65 12.07
C ASP A 41 -18.88 7.95 10.95
N ASP A 42 -18.95 8.53 9.74
CA ASP A 42 -19.59 7.96 8.54
C ASP A 42 -18.60 7.29 7.56
N THR A 43 -17.29 7.55 7.70
CA THR A 43 -16.27 6.94 6.82
C THR A 43 -16.05 5.46 7.14
N TRP A 44 -16.56 4.61 6.26
CA TRP A 44 -16.30 3.16 6.25
C TRP A 44 -15.00 2.77 5.53
N LEU A 45 -14.40 1.67 5.96
CA LEU A 45 -13.34 0.97 5.23
C LEU A 45 -13.94 -0.25 4.53
N ALA A 46 -13.57 -0.46 3.27
CA ALA A 46 -14.00 -1.58 2.45
C ALA A 46 -12.81 -2.34 1.87
N SER A 47 -13.03 -3.58 1.47
CA SER A 47 -12.03 -4.34 0.71
C SER A 47 -11.90 -3.79 -0.71
N ILE A 48 -10.67 -3.87 -1.25
CA ILE A 48 -10.33 -3.63 -2.66
C ILE A 48 -11.40 -4.26 -3.58
N PRO A 49 -11.91 -3.56 -4.62
CA PRO A 49 -12.92 -4.08 -5.54
C PRO A 49 -12.56 -5.45 -6.14
N ARG A 50 -13.57 -6.27 -6.48
CA ARG A 50 -13.33 -7.68 -6.84
C ARG A 50 -12.45 -7.87 -8.08
N GLY A 51 -12.64 -7.05 -9.11
CA GLY A 51 -11.93 -7.17 -10.40
C GLY A 51 -12.03 -8.57 -11.03
N VAL A 52 -11.05 -8.89 -11.89
CA VAL A 52 -10.78 -10.26 -12.35
C VAL A 52 -10.20 -11.10 -11.20
N MET A 53 -9.30 -10.49 -10.42
CA MET A 53 -8.75 -11.02 -9.17
C MET A 53 -8.82 -9.92 -8.12
N ARG A 54 -9.25 -10.25 -6.89
CA ARG A 54 -9.31 -9.30 -5.78
C ARG A 54 -7.93 -9.19 -5.12
N LEU A 55 -7.01 -8.55 -5.82
CA LEU A 55 -5.65 -8.29 -5.36
C LEU A 55 -5.36 -6.80 -5.33
N GLY A 56 -4.47 -6.40 -4.45
CA GLY A 56 -3.75 -5.14 -4.53
C GLY A 56 -2.42 -5.21 -3.78
N ASN A 57 -1.64 -4.16 -3.96
CA ASN A 57 -0.32 -4.05 -3.37
C ASN A 57 -0.41 -3.22 -2.08
N GLU A 58 0.61 -3.30 -1.23
CA GLU A 58 0.78 -2.35 -0.14
C GLU A 58 0.94 -0.91 -0.65
N HIS A 59 0.52 0.05 0.17
CA HIS A 59 0.73 1.48 -0.12
C HIS A 59 2.19 1.90 0.06
N VAL A 60 2.87 1.35 1.08
CA VAL A 60 4.31 1.53 1.37
C VAL A 60 4.80 0.25 2.06
N MET A 61 5.95 -0.28 1.64
CA MET A 61 6.67 -1.35 2.34
C MET A 61 7.88 -0.79 3.09
N GLY A 62 8.01 -1.12 4.38
CA GLY A 62 9.18 -0.75 5.18
C GLY A 62 10.32 -1.74 4.99
N VAL A 63 11.34 -1.39 4.20
CA VAL A 63 12.53 -2.22 3.99
C VAL A 63 13.71 -1.69 4.80
N TYR A 64 14.19 -2.47 5.76
CA TYR A 64 15.34 -2.13 6.59
C TYR A 64 16.63 -2.72 6.00
N VAL A 65 17.59 -1.86 5.67
CA VAL A 65 18.92 -2.27 5.19
C VAL A 65 20.01 -1.79 6.14
N ILE A 66 21.03 -2.63 6.35
CA ILE A 66 22.23 -2.27 7.11
C ILE A 66 23.37 -2.09 6.11
N TRP A 67 23.93 -0.88 6.06
CA TRP A 67 25.01 -0.57 5.15
C TRP A 67 26.27 -1.42 5.39
N LYS A 68 27.00 -1.69 4.29
CA LYS A 68 28.47 -1.84 4.31
C LYS A 68 29.06 -0.53 4.91
N PHE A 69 30.34 -0.50 5.31
CA PHE A 69 30.95 0.64 6.07
C PHE A 69 30.27 1.08 7.40
N ALA A 70 29.04 0.67 7.75
CA ALA A 70 28.39 1.03 9.02
C ALA A 70 29.25 0.64 10.23
N LYS A 71 29.53 1.62 11.12
CA LYS A 71 30.51 1.49 12.21
C LYS A 71 30.10 0.48 13.29
N ASN A 72 28.80 0.31 13.55
CA ASN A 72 28.27 -0.65 14.52
C ASN A 72 27.17 -1.52 13.88
N ARG A 73 27.58 -2.52 13.10
CA ARG A 73 26.65 -3.45 12.43
C ARG A 73 25.92 -4.38 13.39
N GLU A 74 26.52 -4.67 14.54
CA GLU A 74 25.93 -5.54 15.56
C GLU A 74 24.70 -4.89 16.20
N ALA A 75 24.84 -3.66 16.72
CA ALA A 75 23.71 -2.92 17.28
C ALA A 75 22.63 -2.64 16.23
N ALA A 76 23.02 -2.33 14.99
CA ALA A 76 22.06 -2.15 13.88
C ALA A 76 21.27 -3.45 13.59
N ARG A 77 21.94 -4.61 13.58
CA ARG A 77 21.28 -5.92 13.43
C ARG A 77 20.36 -6.21 14.61
N LYS A 78 20.83 -5.98 15.84
CA LYS A 78 20.04 -6.20 17.06
C LYS A 78 18.78 -5.34 17.05
N TYR A 79 18.90 -4.05 16.72
CA TYR A 79 17.76 -3.12 16.63
C TYR A 79 16.67 -3.62 15.66
N VAL A 80 17.06 -4.03 14.44
CA VAL A 80 16.10 -4.56 13.46
C VAL A 80 15.45 -5.84 13.98
N ILE A 81 16.23 -6.79 14.52
CA ILE A 81 15.69 -8.05 15.06
C ILE A 81 14.72 -7.78 16.23
N ASP A 82 15.12 -6.98 17.21
CA ASP A 82 14.30 -6.63 18.38
C ASP A 82 12.96 -5.98 17.96
N GLN A 83 13.00 -5.06 16.98
CA GLN A 83 11.79 -4.42 16.43
C GLN A 83 10.85 -5.45 15.80
N GLN A 84 11.37 -6.38 14.98
CA GLN A 84 10.54 -7.35 14.27
C GLN A 84 10.01 -8.46 15.19
N LEU A 85 10.78 -8.88 16.21
CA LEU A 85 10.32 -9.85 17.21
C LEU A 85 9.28 -9.25 18.17
N ASN A 86 9.32 -7.93 18.40
CA ASN A 86 8.36 -7.19 19.22
C ASN A 86 7.40 -6.34 18.36
N TYR A 87 6.85 -6.90 17.28
CA TYR A 87 6.07 -6.12 16.31
C TYR A 87 4.69 -5.67 16.83
N ARG A 88 4.10 -6.37 17.82
CA ARG A 88 2.74 -6.04 18.31
C ARG A 88 2.61 -4.59 18.81
N PRO A 89 3.51 -4.07 19.68
CA PRO A 89 3.54 -2.64 20.01
C PRO A 89 3.64 -1.72 18.79
N HIS A 90 4.38 -2.08 17.74
CA HIS A 90 4.49 -1.26 16.52
C HIS A 90 3.17 -1.22 15.75
N PHE A 91 2.54 -2.38 15.50
CA PHE A 91 1.22 -2.47 14.87
C PHE A 91 0.16 -1.64 15.61
N VAL A 92 0.09 -1.76 16.95
CA VAL A 92 -0.88 -1.02 17.78
C VAL A 92 -0.58 0.49 17.80
N ARG A 93 0.69 0.89 17.99
CA ARG A 93 1.07 2.33 18.02
C ARG A 93 1.01 2.99 16.63
N SER A 94 1.04 2.20 15.56
CA SER A 94 0.73 2.68 14.20
C SER A 94 -0.78 2.81 13.94
N GLU A 95 -1.64 2.61 14.94
CA GLU A 95 -3.10 2.67 14.80
C GLU A 95 -3.63 1.69 13.74
N PHE A 96 -3.00 0.52 13.67
CA PHE A 96 -3.24 -0.58 12.71
C PHE A 96 -2.82 -0.28 11.26
N TYR A 97 -2.01 0.74 11.03
CA TYR A 97 -1.50 1.10 9.69
C TYR A 97 -0.42 0.13 9.20
N ASN A 98 0.53 -0.23 10.05
CA ASN A 98 1.71 -1.02 9.69
C ASN A 98 1.48 -2.49 10.03
N PHE A 99 1.04 -3.28 9.04
CA PHE A 99 0.85 -4.71 9.21
C PHE A 99 2.20 -5.46 9.38
N PRO A 100 2.22 -6.56 10.14
CA PRO A 100 3.45 -7.33 10.35
C PRO A 100 3.96 -7.97 9.05
N PRO A 101 5.30 -8.02 8.84
CA PRO A 101 5.90 -8.60 7.64
C PRO A 101 5.75 -10.13 7.52
N TRP A 102 5.35 -10.83 8.58
CA TRP A 102 4.95 -12.24 8.51
C TRP A 102 3.89 -12.58 9.56
N THR A 103 3.06 -13.59 9.28
CA THR A 103 1.93 -14.04 10.12
C THR A 103 2.32 -14.35 11.57
N GLY A 104 3.57 -14.77 11.80
CA GLY A 104 4.10 -15.11 13.13
C GLY A 104 4.60 -13.92 13.98
N ALA A 105 4.81 -12.72 13.43
CA ALA A 105 5.41 -11.59 14.16
C ALA A 105 4.50 -11.02 15.27
N ILE A 106 3.22 -11.38 15.26
CA ILE A 106 2.27 -11.14 16.35
C ILE A 106 1.73 -12.51 16.79
N LYS A 107 1.94 -12.89 18.06
CA LYS A 107 1.49 -14.18 18.61
C LYS A 107 -0.01 -14.39 18.36
N GLY A 108 -0.37 -15.48 17.67
CA GLY A 108 -1.73 -15.80 17.25
C GLY A 108 -2.15 -15.20 15.89
N GLY A 109 -1.24 -14.52 15.18
CA GLY A 109 -1.37 -14.08 13.79
C GLY A 109 -2.63 -13.27 13.50
N PHE A 110 -3.22 -13.51 12.32
CA PHE A 110 -4.42 -12.80 11.88
C PHE A 110 -5.61 -12.91 12.86
N LYS A 111 -5.72 -13.99 13.65
CA LYS A 111 -6.75 -14.11 14.71
C LYS A 111 -6.55 -13.07 15.82
N THR A 112 -5.31 -12.80 16.22
CA THR A 112 -4.98 -11.75 17.20
C THR A 112 -5.14 -10.35 16.58
N ILE A 113 -4.66 -10.15 15.35
CA ILE A 113 -4.75 -8.88 14.63
C ILE A 113 -6.23 -8.46 14.46
N ARG A 114 -7.11 -9.39 14.05
CA ARG A 114 -8.56 -9.15 13.91
C ARG A 114 -9.21 -8.75 15.24
N LYS A 115 -8.82 -9.39 16.34
CA LYS A 115 -9.31 -9.04 17.69
C LYS A 115 -8.86 -7.64 18.11
N LEU A 116 -7.61 -7.26 17.85
CA LEU A 116 -7.10 -5.91 18.15
C LEU A 116 -7.84 -4.84 17.32
N ALA A 117 -8.02 -5.07 16.02
CA ALA A 117 -8.76 -4.15 15.15
C ALA A 117 -10.25 -4.03 15.51
N ALA A 118 -10.85 -5.07 16.10
CA ALA A 118 -12.23 -5.05 16.60
C ALA A 118 -12.39 -4.28 17.92
N GLN A 119 -11.29 -4.02 18.65
CA GLN A 119 -11.29 -3.22 19.88
C GLN A 119 -11.21 -1.71 19.60
N ASP A 120 -11.05 -1.29 18.34
CA ASP A 120 -11.06 0.12 17.97
C ASP A 120 -12.41 0.76 18.30
N THR A 121 -12.36 1.89 19.01
CA THR A 121 -13.55 2.56 19.55
C THR A 121 -14.16 3.61 18.63
N HIS A 122 -13.53 3.97 17.51
CA HIS A 122 -14.10 4.96 16.59
C HIS A 122 -15.34 4.40 15.89
N LYS A 123 -16.32 5.27 15.60
CA LYS A 123 -17.46 4.90 14.74
C LYS A 123 -17.05 5.01 13.28
N PRO A 124 -17.55 4.17 12.37
CA PRO A 124 -18.39 2.99 12.63
C PRO A 124 -17.60 1.89 13.36
N LYS A 125 -18.20 1.31 14.41
CA LYS A 125 -17.53 0.32 15.27
C LYS A 125 -17.07 -0.88 14.45
N GLY A 126 -15.82 -1.30 14.63
CA GLY A 126 -15.25 -2.44 13.91
C GLY A 126 -14.84 -2.18 12.46
N LYS A 127 -14.91 -0.92 11.95
CA LYS A 127 -14.47 -0.57 10.57
C LYS A 127 -13.05 -1.08 10.24
N TYR A 128 -12.15 -1.13 11.22
CA TYR A 128 -10.76 -1.57 11.06
C TYR A 128 -10.60 -3.09 10.87
N THR A 129 -11.61 -3.91 11.19
CA THR A 129 -11.50 -5.37 11.08
C THR A 129 -11.29 -5.86 9.65
N ILE A 130 -11.81 -5.13 8.65
CA ILE A 130 -11.67 -5.47 7.23
C ILE A 130 -10.20 -5.51 6.78
N LEU A 131 -9.33 -4.70 7.39
CA LEU A 131 -7.90 -4.66 7.08
C LEU A 131 -7.22 -6.01 7.29
N THR A 132 -7.66 -6.76 8.30
CA THR A 132 -7.13 -8.11 8.53
C THR A 132 -7.48 -9.03 7.37
N THR A 133 -8.71 -8.96 6.86
CA THR A 133 -9.14 -9.75 5.70
C THR A 133 -8.40 -9.34 4.43
N ILE A 134 -8.12 -8.04 4.25
CA ILE A 134 -7.34 -7.54 3.11
C ILE A 134 -5.91 -8.10 3.16
N ALA A 135 -5.20 -7.91 4.28
CA ALA A 135 -3.83 -8.42 4.45
C ALA A 135 -3.73 -9.95 4.38
N GLU A 136 -4.75 -10.68 4.85
CA GLU A 136 -4.78 -12.15 4.87
C GLU A 136 -5.10 -12.78 3.50
N LYS A 137 -5.83 -12.09 2.62
CA LYS A 137 -6.40 -12.71 1.40
C LYS A 137 -6.16 -11.95 0.10
N TYR A 138 -5.93 -10.65 0.16
CA TYR A 138 -6.03 -9.74 -1.00
C TYR A 138 -4.80 -8.83 -1.18
N THR A 139 -3.79 -8.92 -0.29
CA THR A 139 -2.51 -8.22 -0.44
C THR A 139 -1.47 -9.15 -1.07
N THR A 140 -0.70 -8.62 -2.03
CA THR A 140 0.45 -9.31 -2.62
C THR A 140 1.57 -8.32 -2.93
N ASN A 141 2.78 -8.81 -3.19
CA ASN A 141 3.94 -7.97 -3.47
C ASN A 141 3.84 -7.30 -4.86
N PRO A 142 4.48 -6.13 -5.04
CA PRO A 142 4.78 -5.60 -6.37
C PRO A 142 5.50 -6.67 -7.21
N GLY A 143 5.04 -6.88 -8.44
CA GLY A 143 5.58 -7.92 -9.33
C GLY A 143 4.86 -9.27 -9.30
N HIS A 144 3.80 -9.45 -8.49
CA HIS A 144 2.94 -10.65 -8.52
C HIS A 144 2.53 -11.05 -9.96
N PRO A 145 2.53 -12.36 -10.32
CA PRO A 145 2.81 -13.53 -9.48
C PRO A 145 4.31 -13.83 -9.27
N GLY A 146 5.21 -13.01 -9.82
CA GLY A 146 6.64 -13.07 -9.56
C GLY A 146 7.06 -12.18 -8.38
N HIS A 147 8.31 -11.72 -8.42
CA HIS A 147 8.93 -10.84 -7.42
C HIS A 147 9.29 -9.47 -8.03
N SER A 148 9.48 -8.46 -7.18
CA SER A 148 10.03 -7.16 -7.60
C SER A 148 11.43 -7.34 -8.19
N ASN A 149 11.66 -6.80 -9.39
CA ASN A 149 12.95 -6.79 -10.07
C ASN A 149 13.15 -5.43 -10.79
N ALA A 150 14.28 -5.22 -11.47
CA ALA A 150 14.62 -3.95 -12.10
C ALA A 150 13.58 -3.49 -13.16
N VAL A 151 12.90 -4.42 -13.83
CA VAL A 151 11.83 -4.11 -14.80
C VAL A 151 10.58 -3.60 -14.09
N ILE A 152 10.14 -4.28 -13.03
CA ILE A 152 8.99 -3.88 -12.22
C ILE A 152 9.26 -2.53 -11.54
N ASP A 153 10.47 -2.33 -11.03
CA ASP A 153 10.90 -1.09 -10.39
C ASP A 153 10.89 0.10 -11.36
N GLU A 154 11.50 -0.02 -12.55
CA GLU A 154 11.48 1.08 -13.54
C GLU A 154 10.06 1.39 -14.03
N ILE A 155 9.19 0.39 -14.24
CA ILE A 155 7.78 0.63 -14.61
C ILE A 155 7.02 1.37 -13.50
N PHE A 156 7.28 1.01 -12.23
CA PHE A 156 6.64 1.61 -11.06
C PHE A 156 7.12 3.06 -10.83
N GLN A 157 8.44 3.27 -10.75
CA GLN A 157 9.04 4.60 -10.53
C GLN A 157 8.78 5.57 -11.69
N SER A 158 8.61 5.08 -12.92
CA SER A 158 8.27 5.91 -14.07
C SER A 158 6.79 6.31 -14.13
N PHE A 159 5.96 5.89 -13.16
CA PHE A 159 4.51 6.15 -13.11
C PHE A 159 3.74 5.73 -14.38
N MET A 160 4.23 4.72 -15.11
CA MET A 160 3.69 4.36 -16.43
C MET A 160 2.20 3.95 -16.37
N ILE A 161 1.80 3.22 -15.33
CA ILE A 161 0.41 2.77 -15.17
C ILE A 161 -0.53 3.97 -14.88
N PRO A 162 -0.28 4.83 -13.86
CA PRO A 162 -1.05 6.07 -13.67
C PRO A 162 -1.11 6.96 -14.92
N GLN A 163 0.00 7.11 -15.64
CA GLN A 163 0.04 7.92 -16.88
C GLN A 163 -0.84 7.31 -17.99
N MET A 164 -0.81 6.00 -18.18
CA MET A 164 -1.68 5.28 -19.13
C MET A 164 -3.16 5.57 -18.86
N PHE A 165 -3.60 5.43 -17.60
CA PHE A 165 -4.98 5.77 -17.21
C PHE A 165 -5.30 7.26 -17.38
N ALA A 166 -4.36 8.16 -17.07
CA ALA A 166 -4.56 9.59 -17.23
C ALA A 166 -4.76 10.02 -18.69
N GLN A 167 -4.05 9.41 -19.65
CA GLN A 167 -4.23 9.70 -21.08
C GLN A 167 -5.64 9.30 -21.56
N VAL A 168 -6.12 8.12 -21.14
CA VAL A 168 -7.49 7.64 -21.45
C VAL A 168 -8.55 8.53 -20.80
N ALA A 169 -8.39 8.86 -19.52
CA ALA A 169 -9.33 9.72 -18.79
C ALA A 169 -9.38 11.17 -19.31
N GLN A 170 -8.35 11.61 -20.04
CA GLN A 170 -8.31 12.90 -20.74
C GLN A 170 -8.85 12.82 -22.19
N GLY A 171 -9.30 11.65 -22.65
CA GLY A 171 -9.77 11.45 -24.03
C GLY A 171 -8.66 11.54 -25.10
N LYS A 172 -7.39 11.51 -24.71
CA LYS A 172 -6.24 11.68 -25.63
C LYS A 172 -5.92 10.44 -26.47
N THR A 173 -6.44 9.29 -26.08
CA THR A 173 -6.19 7.99 -26.72
C THR A 173 -7.28 7.00 -26.33
N SER A 174 -7.49 5.96 -27.13
CA SER A 174 -8.37 4.85 -26.74
C SER A 174 -7.74 4.00 -25.62
N PRO A 175 -8.55 3.25 -24.83
CA PRO A 175 -8.03 2.29 -23.86
C PRO A 175 -7.12 1.23 -24.50
N ALA A 176 -7.45 0.76 -25.71
CA ALA A 176 -6.67 -0.26 -26.42
C ALA A 176 -5.30 0.28 -26.85
N ASP A 177 -5.25 1.50 -27.39
CA ASP A 177 -4.00 2.14 -27.82
C ASP A 177 -3.11 2.51 -26.62
N ALA A 178 -3.71 2.93 -25.50
CA ALA A 178 -2.98 3.19 -24.26
C ALA A 178 -2.27 1.93 -23.74
N VAL A 179 -2.96 0.79 -23.71
CA VAL A 179 -2.39 -0.51 -23.32
C VAL A 179 -1.32 -0.96 -24.31
N LYS A 180 -1.53 -0.77 -25.62
CA LYS A 180 -0.54 -1.10 -26.66
C LYS A 180 0.74 -0.26 -26.52
N ALA A 181 0.62 1.03 -26.24
CA ALA A 181 1.77 1.91 -25.98
C ALA A 181 2.50 1.52 -24.69
N PHE A 182 1.77 1.17 -23.63
CA PHE A 182 2.33 0.67 -22.38
C PHE A 182 3.11 -0.65 -22.58
N ASP A 183 2.53 -1.63 -23.28
CA ASP A 183 3.19 -2.92 -23.58
C ASP A 183 4.48 -2.72 -24.39
N ALA A 184 4.44 -1.89 -25.44
CA ALA A 184 5.63 -1.58 -26.24
C ALA A 184 6.76 -0.98 -25.38
N LYS A 185 6.43 -0.08 -24.45
CA LYS A 185 7.39 0.53 -23.52
C LYS A 185 7.89 -0.46 -22.47
N ALA A 186 7.01 -1.27 -21.89
CA ALA A 186 7.36 -2.32 -20.92
C ALA A 186 8.32 -3.35 -21.53
N ARG A 187 8.09 -3.76 -22.80
CA ARG A 187 9.01 -4.63 -23.55
C ARG A 187 10.37 -3.97 -23.83
N GLN A 188 10.42 -2.65 -24.04
CA GLN A 188 11.69 -1.92 -24.15
C GLN A 188 12.47 -1.97 -22.84
N ILE A 189 11.81 -1.73 -21.70
CA ILE A 189 12.40 -1.80 -20.36
C ILE A 189 12.89 -3.23 -20.06
N TYR A 190 12.10 -4.26 -20.39
CA TYR A 190 12.53 -5.66 -20.26
C TYR A 190 13.82 -5.94 -21.06
N ARG A 191 13.88 -5.56 -22.34
CA ARG A 191 15.09 -5.75 -23.17
C ARG A 191 16.31 -5.02 -22.60
N LYS A 192 16.14 -3.79 -22.09
CA LYS A 192 17.19 -2.98 -21.45
C LYS A 192 17.81 -3.70 -20.25
N TRP A 193 16.99 -4.22 -19.34
CA TRP A 193 17.49 -4.91 -18.14
C TRP A 193 18.03 -6.31 -18.43
N LYS A 194 17.42 -7.03 -19.37
CA LYS A 194 17.92 -8.34 -19.83
C LYS A 194 19.31 -8.23 -20.44
N ALA A 195 19.56 -7.19 -21.25
CA ALA A 195 20.88 -6.92 -21.82
C ALA A 195 21.96 -6.61 -20.77
N GLN A 196 21.57 -6.28 -19.53
CA GLN A 196 22.46 -6.05 -18.39
C GLN A 196 22.56 -7.27 -17.44
N GLY A 197 21.89 -8.38 -17.75
CA GLY A 197 21.85 -9.57 -16.89
C GLY A 197 21.09 -9.39 -15.58
N LEU A 198 20.17 -8.41 -15.52
CA LEU A 198 19.41 -8.08 -14.30
C LEU A 198 17.97 -8.64 -14.28
N VAL A 199 17.54 -9.31 -15.37
CA VAL A 199 16.32 -10.15 -15.54
C VAL A 199 16.51 -11.18 -16.66
#